data_AF-A0AAU5P5Z1-F1
#
_entry.id   AF-A0AAU5P5Z1-F1
#
_cell.length_a   1.000
_cell.length_b   1.000
_cell.length_c   1.000
_cell.angle_alpha   90.00
_cell.angle_beta   90.00
_cell.angle_gamma   90.00
#
_symmetry.space_group_name_H-M   'P 1'
#
loop_
_entity.id
_entity.type
_entity.pdbx_description
1 polymer ?
#
loop_
_entity_poly.entity_id
_entity_poly.type
_entity_poly.pdbx_seq_one_letter_code
_entity_poly.pdbx_strand_id
1 'polypeptide(L)'
;MTAKSEHEDEALRLFCSELTARGFQATITSHPDRDPHHPLSVDALISVDGDEWAVDHCLLSRAQNLPAAMKAAEAALQAKLDQIAVANGQMIVASYLPQTGTLGERWGEGYYERIIDLAKQAVTAGGLVAGDDGFATVQAIPSETPGAALTPFTDTTGNPLVSAQVTAGLREPLLKKLDGQLRKAQEAGYRTALLLDQVPRPGAQSHTVWMASPTVVAGVTASILQEHREKNGHVLDQVWLRPGLLASPLVAPAVHLLIA
;
A
#
# COMPACT_ATOMS: atom_id res chain seq x y z
N MET A 1 5.90 -10.75 21.24
CA MET A 1 6.24 -9.88 20.09
C MET A 1 5.09 -9.94 19.11
N THR A 2 4.74 -8.86 18.43
CA THR A 2 3.62 -8.89 17.46
C THR A 2 4.16 -9.16 16.06
N ALA A 3 3.35 -9.74 15.17
CA ALA A 3 3.72 -9.93 13.75
C ALA A 3 4.09 -8.59 13.05
N LYS A 4 3.60 -7.46 13.56
CA LYS A 4 4.03 -6.12 13.12
C LYS A 4 5.50 -5.89 13.51
N SER A 5 5.82 -6.02 14.80
CA SER A 5 7.17 -5.76 15.32
C SER A 5 8.21 -6.68 14.70
N GLU A 6 7.89 -7.96 14.49
CA GLU A 6 8.80 -8.93 13.84
C GLU A 6 9.11 -8.54 12.38
N HIS A 7 8.11 -8.07 11.64
CA HIS A 7 8.29 -7.63 10.26
C HIS A 7 9.12 -6.34 10.16
N GLU A 8 8.87 -5.40 11.07
CA GLU A 8 9.62 -4.14 11.21
C GLU A 8 11.08 -4.41 11.58
N ASP A 9 11.33 -5.28 12.57
CA ASP A 9 12.68 -5.69 12.98
C ASP A 9 13.44 -6.35 11.83
N GLU A 10 12.77 -7.20 11.05
CA GLU A 10 13.38 -7.81 9.88
C GLU A 10 13.73 -6.77 8.80
N ALA A 11 12.86 -5.79 8.55
CA ALA A 11 13.15 -4.72 7.61
C ALA A 11 14.37 -3.89 8.04
N LEU A 12 14.45 -3.53 9.32
CA LEU A 12 15.56 -2.78 9.91
C LEU A 12 16.88 -3.58 9.88
N ARG A 13 16.82 -4.88 10.18
CA ARG A 13 17.99 -5.78 10.11
C ARG A 13 18.52 -5.88 8.68
N LEU A 14 17.63 -6.01 7.69
CA LEU A 14 18.02 -6.01 6.28
C LEU A 14 18.61 -4.67 5.86
N PHE A 15 18.12 -3.56 6.41
CA PHE A 15 18.69 -2.24 6.17
C PHE A 15 20.13 -2.12 6.70
N CYS A 16 20.41 -2.55 7.93
CA CYS A 16 21.79 -2.63 8.43
C CYS A 16 22.67 -3.56 7.59
N SER A 17 22.12 -4.69 7.13
CA SER A 17 22.84 -5.65 6.29
C SER A 17 23.25 -5.04 4.95
N GLU A 18 22.35 -4.27 4.31
CA GLU A 18 22.63 -3.54 3.08
C GLU A 18 23.69 -2.45 3.28
N LEU A 19 23.60 -1.66 4.37
CA LEU A 19 24.65 -0.69 4.71
C LEU A 19 26.01 -1.37 4.89
N THR A 20 26.03 -2.53 5.56
CA THR A 20 27.24 -3.32 5.75
C THR A 20 27.79 -3.84 4.43
N ALA A 21 26.94 -4.33 3.53
CA ALA A 21 27.33 -4.76 2.19
C ALA A 21 27.93 -3.62 1.36
N ARG A 22 27.55 -2.37 1.64
CA ARG A 22 28.13 -1.15 1.03
C ARG A 22 29.40 -0.64 1.71
N GLY A 23 29.89 -1.35 2.73
CA GLY A 23 31.16 -1.05 3.41
C GLY A 23 31.05 -0.19 4.66
N PHE A 24 29.84 0.12 5.14
CA PHE A 24 29.63 0.85 6.40
C PHE A 24 29.58 -0.12 7.59
N GLN A 25 29.93 0.33 8.79
CA GLN A 25 29.64 -0.39 10.04
C GLN A 25 28.28 0.05 10.55
N ALA A 26 27.25 -0.78 10.35
CA ALA A 26 25.87 -0.46 10.75
C ALA A 26 25.34 -1.42 11.83
N THR A 27 24.78 -0.90 12.92
CA THR A 27 24.18 -1.72 13.99
C THR A 27 23.01 -0.99 14.65
N ILE A 28 21.89 -1.70 14.86
CA ILE A 28 20.75 -1.18 15.62
C ILE A 28 21.17 -1.03 17.09
N THR A 29 21.11 0.19 17.62
CA THR A 29 21.49 0.51 19.01
C THR A 29 20.30 0.46 19.96
N SER A 30 19.11 0.86 19.51
CA SER A 30 17.89 0.84 20.32
C SER A 30 16.60 0.89 19.48
N HIS A 31 15.46 0.64 20.13
CA HIS A 31 14.11 0.79 19.58
C HIS A 31 13.29 1.78 20.43
N PRO A 32 13.40 3.10 20.17
CA PRO A 32 12.73 4.14 20.95
C PRO A 32 11.21 3.97 21.09
N ASP A 33 10.52 3.54 20.04
CA ASP A 33 9.06 3.31 20.05
C ASP A 33 8.59 2.26 21.08
N ARG A 34 9.50 1.41 21.56
CA ARG A 34 9.25 0.33 22.54
C ARG A 34 9.62 0.71 23.97
N ASP A 35 10.32 1.83 24.16
CA ASP A 35 10.71 2.33 25.47
C ASP A 35 9.89 3.59 25.84
N PRO A 36 8.93 3.49 26.79
CA PRO A 36 8.09 4.62 27.18
C PRO A 36 8.87 5.77 27.85
N HIS A 37 10.13 5.55 28.23
CA HIS A 37 10.98 6.58 28.82
C HIS A 37 11.89 7.25 27.78
N HIS A 38 11.97 6.73 26.56
CA HIS A 38 12.79 7.32 25.51
C HIS A 38 12.13 8.59 24.96
N PRO A 39 12.87 9.70 24.76
CA PRO A 39 12.28 10.96 24.29
C PRO A 39 11.85 10.94 22.81
N LEU A 40 12.45 10.03 22.02
CA LEU A 40 12.09 9.78 20.63
C LEU A 40 11.10 8.62 20.51
N SER A 41 10.39 8.58 19.38
CA SER A 41 9.43 7.52 19.06
C SER A 41 9.64 6.95 17.65
N VAL A 42 10.86 7.02 17.14
CA VAL A 42 11.26 6.37 15.88
C VAL A 42 11.39 4.86 16.09
N ASP A 43 11.30 4.08 15.02
CA ASP A 43 11.28 2.62 15.10
C ASP A 43 12.68 2.03 15.41
N ALA A 44 13.76 2.75 15.10
CA ALA A 44 15.11 2.38 15.50
C ALA A 44 16.08 3.57 15.62
N LEU A 45 17.07 3.44 16.49
CA LEU A 45 18.36 4.13 16.37
C LEU A 45 19.38 3.16 15.79
N ILE A 46 20.16 3.61 14.82
CA ILE A 46 21.18 2.82 14.12
C ILE A 46 22.48 3.60 14.13
N SER A 47 23.54 3.01 14.69
CA SER A 47 24.90 3.56 14.54
C SER A 47 25.45 3.18 13.18
N VAL A 48 25.93 4.16 12.40
CA VAL A 48 26.57 3.99 11.09
C VAL A 48 27.92 4.70 11.11
N ASP A 49 29.01 3.93 11.11
CA ASP A 49 30.39 4.43 11.27
C ASP A 49 30.59 5.34 12.49
N GLY A 50 29.82 5.09 13.56
CA GLY A 50 29.85 5.87 14.80
C GLY A 50 28.87 7.04 14.86
N ASP A 51 28.26 7.44 13.74
CA ASP A 51 27.17 8.43 13.73
C ASP A 51 25.83 7.76 14.05
N GLU A 52 25.00 8.35 14.92
CA GLU A 52 23.65 7.83 15.20
C GLU A 52 22.60 8.37 14.23
N TRP A 53 21.85 7.43 13.64
CA TRP A 53 20.76 7.67 12.72
C TRP A 53 19.44 7.26 13.37
N ALA A 54 18.48 8.17 13.41
CA ALA A 54 17.11 7.89 13.76
C ALA A 54 16.35 7.41 12.52
N VAL A 55 15.87 6.17 12.57
CA VAL A 55 15.30 5.47 11.43
C VAL A 55 13.85 5.14 11.70
N ASP A 56 13.00 5.51 10.75
CA ASP A 56 11.57 5.28 10.84
C ASP A 56 11.09 4.40 9.67
N HIS A 57 10.38 3.32 9.99
CA HIS A 57 9.86 2.33 9.06
C HIS A 57 8.46 2.71 8.60
N CYS A 58 8.26 2.71 7.29
CA CYS A 58 6.99 3.06 6.69
C CYS A 58 6.58 2.02 5.65
N LEU A 59 5.68 1.13 6.05
CA LEU A 59 5.05 0.17 5.15
C LEU A 59 4.15 0.88 4.14
N LEU A 60 4.41 0.68 2.85
CA LEU A 60 3.61 1.13 1.72
C LEU A 60 2.31 0.32 1.62
N SER A 61 1.34 0.71 2.43
CA SER A 61 0.03 0.07 2.50
C SER A 61 -0.93 0.66 1.46
N ARG A 62 -1.88 -0.15 0.98
CA ARG A 62 -3.08 0.38 0.31
C ARG A 62 -3.88 1.28 1.27
N ALA A 63 -4.86 2.02 0.72
CA ALA A 63 -5.75 2.85 1.52
C ALA A 63 -6.36 2.05 2.69
N GLN A 64 -6.31 2.62 3.90
CA GLN A 64 -6.66 1.92 5.13
C GLN A 64 -8.12 1.43 5.17
N ASN A 65 -9.01 2.09 4.44
CA ASN A 65 -10.43 1.75 4.34
C ASN A 65 -10.75 0.65 3.32
N LEU A 66 -9.77 0.23 2.49
CA LEU A 66 -10.00 -0.76 1.44
C LEU A 66 -10.47 -2.13 1.97
N PRO A 67 -9.90 -2.73 3.04
CA PRO A 67 -10.38 -4.02 3.54
C PRO A 67 -11.85 -3.97 3.98
N ALA A 68 -12.25 -2.89 4.65
CA ALA A 68 -13.64 -2.69 5.06
C ALA A 68 -14.57 -2.53 3.84
N ALA A 69 -14.14 -1.78 2.82
CA ALA A 69 -14.90 -1.61 1.58
C ALA A 69 -15.03 -2.91 0.78
N MET A 70 -13.97 -3.72 0.72
CA MET A 70 -14.00 -5.04 0.10
C MET A 70 -14.98 -5.98 0.81
N LYS A 71 -14.94 -6.01 2.15
CA LYS A 71 -15.88 -6.81 2.94
C LYS A 71 -17.33 -6.35 2.73
N ALA A 72 -17.56 -5.04 2.64
CA ALA A 72 -18.89 -4.50 2.35
C ALA A 72 -19.37 -4.89 0.94
N ALA A 73 -18.49 -4.86 -0.05
CA ALA A 73 -18.81 -5.29 -1.41
C ALA A 73 -19.13 -6.79 -1.48
N GLU A 74 -18.32 -7.63 -0.82
CA GLU A 74 -18.55 -9.07 -0.72
C GLU A 74 -19.92 -9.37 -0.08
N ALA A 75 -20.23 -8.72 1.04
CA ALA A 75 -21.52 -8.85 1.70
C ALA A 75 -22.71 -8.42 0.82
N ALA A 76 -22.52 -7.41 -0.03
CA ALA A 76 -23.56 -6.91 -0.92
C ALA A 76 -23.74 -7.77 -2.19
N LEU A 77 -22.65 -8.35 -2.72
CA LEU A 77 -22.63 -8.98 -4.04
C LEU A 77 -22.68 -10.51 -3.98
N GLN A 78 -21.87 -11.16 -3.12
CA GLN A 78 -21.52 -12.57 -3.26
C GLN A 78 -22.75 -13.49 -3.35
N ALA A 79 -23.60 -13.46 -2.32
CA ALA A 79 -24.78 -14.33 -2.26
C ALA A 79 -25.77 -14.08 -3.41
N LYS A 80 -25.90 -12.83 -3.87
CA LYS A 80 -26.82 -12.47 -4.96
C LYS A 80 -26.28 -12.93 -6.31
N LEU A 81 -24.99 -12.75 -6.56
CA LEU A 81 -24.35 -13.22 -7.79
C LEU A 81 -24.29 -14.75 -7.84
N ASP A 82 -24.06 -15.43 -6.71
CA ASP A 82 -24.13 -16.89 -6.63
C ASP A 82 -25.51 -17.41 -7.01
N GLN A 83 -26.59 -16.76 -6.56
CA GLN A 83 -27.96 -17.12 -6.95
C GLN A 83 -28.19 -16.97 -8.45
N ILE A 84 -27.71 -15.89 -9.07
CA ILE A 84 -27.81 -15.68 -10.53
C ILE A 84 -27.01 -16.75 -11.27
N ALA A 85 -25.79 -17.03 -10.82
CA ALA A 85 -24.90 -18.03 -11.38
C ALA A 85 -25.56 -19.43 -11.39
N VAL A 86 -26.04 -19.87 -10.22
CA VAL A 86 -26.71 -21.17 -10.04
C VAL A 86 -27.99 -21.28 -10.87
N ALA A 87 -28.83 -20.24 -10.88
CA ALA A 87 -30.09 -20.25 -11.62
C ALA A 87 -29.89 -20.38 -13.15
N ASN A 88 -28.74 -19.98 -13.67
CA ASN A 88 -28.43 -19.98 -15.10
C ASN A 88 -27.39 -21.04 -15.50
N GLY A 89 -26.90 -21.87 -14.57
CA GLY A 89 -25.86 -22.87 -14.88
C GLY A 89 -24.55 -22.25 -15.39
N GLN A 90 -24.18 -21.08 -14.85
CA GLN A 90 -23.04 -20.30 -15.30
C GLN A 90 -22.12 -19.92 -14.15
N MET A 91 -20.85 -19.70 -14.44
CA MET A 91 -19.93 -18.96 -13.59
C MET A 91 -20.04 -17.47 -13.90
N ILE A 92 -20.09 -16.64 -12.86
CA ILE A 92 -20.12 -15.19 -12.97
C ILE A 92 -18.79 -14.65 -12.44
N VAL A 93 -18.05 -13.94 -13.29
CA VAL A 93 -16.85 -13.21 -12.87
C VAL A 93 -17.20 -11.72 -12.88
N ALA A 94 -17.25 -11.10 -11.70
CA ALA A 94 -17.60 -9.69 -11.54
C ALA A 94 -16.39 -8.89 -11.11
N SER A 95 -15.91 -8.02 -11.99
CA SER A 95 -14.95 -6.97 -11.66
C SER A 95 -15.67 -5.71 -11.21
N TYR A 96 -15.19 -5.08 -10.15
CA TYR A 96 -15.85 -3.91 -9.55
C TYR A 96 -14.86 -3.04 -8.78
N LEU A 97 -15.18 -1.76 -8.57
CA LEU A 97 -14.40 -0.87 -7.71
C LEU A 97 -14.98 -0.87 -6.28
N PRO A 98 -14.25 -1.33 -5.24
CA PRO A 98 -14.70 -1.20 -3.87
C PRO A 98 -14.95 0.27 -3.50
N GLN A 99 -16.11 0.55 -2.92
CA GLN A 99 -16.50 1.91 -2.60
C GLN A 99 -15.83 2.38 -1.30
N THR A 100 -14.81 3.23 -1.43
CA THR A 100 -14.02 3.80 -0.32
C THR A 100 -14.17 5.33 -0.24
N GLY A 101 -14.52 5.89 0.92
CA GLY A 101 -14.52 7.34 1.14
C GLY A 101 -15.33 8.13 0.09
N THR A 102 -14.72 9.16 -0.51
CA THR A 102 -15.31 10.04 -1.53
C THR A 102 -15.69 9.33 -2.83
N LEU A 103 -15.10 8.16 -3.15
CA LEU A 103 -15.55 7.35 -4.29
C LEU A 103 -16.94 6.75 -4.03
N GLY A 104 -17.20 6.33 -2.79
CA GLY A 104 -18.54 5.88 -2.37
C GLY A 104 -19.60 6.95 -2.58
N GLU A 105 -19.24 8.21 -2.30
CA GLU A 105 -20.10 9.37 -2.56
C GLU A 105 -20.32 9.61 -4.05
N ARG A 106 -19.28 9.43 -4.89
CA ARG A 106 -19.36 9.63 -6.35
C ARG A 106 -20.36 8.69 -7.03
N TRP A 107 -20.40 7.41 -6.63
CA TRP A 107 -21.22 6.40 -7.31
C TRP A 107 -22.58 6.16 -6.67
N GLY A 108 -22.77 6.62 -5.42
CA GLY A 108 -24.03 6.63 -4.69
C GLY A 108 -24.50 5.28 -4.17
N GLU A 109 -25.62 5.29 -3.43
CA GLU A 109 -26.17 4.14 -2.70
C GLU A 109 -26.63 2.94 -3.58
N GLY A 110 -26.56 3.05 -4.91
CA GLY A 110 -26.99 2.01 -5.85
C GLY A 110 -25.87 1.25 -6.56
N TYR A 111 -24.60 1.50 -6.25
CA TYR A 111 -23.47 0.96 -7.02
C TYR A 111 -23.50 -0.57 -7.16
N TYR A 112 -23.66 -1.29 -6.04
CA TYR A 112 -23.65 -2.76 -6.07
C TYR A 112 -24.91 -3.36 -6.72
N GLU A 113 -26.06 -2.68 -6.64
CA GLU A 113 -27.26 -3.09 -7.38
C GLU A 113 -27.05 -2.96 -8.89
N ARG A 114 -26.32 -1.94 -9.36
CA ARG A 114 -25.94 -1.85 -10.79
C ARG A 114 -25.07 -3.04 -11.24
N ILE A 115 -24.15 -3.51 -10.39
CA ILE A 115 -23.34 -4.71 -10.71
C ILE A 115 -24.20 -5.97 -10.80
N ILE A 116 -25.19 -6.09 -9.92
CA ILE A 116 -26.17 -7.19 -9.96
C ILE A 116 -26.98 -7.14 -11.25
N ASP A 117 -27.38 -5.95 -11.71
CA ASP A 117 -28.08 -5.79 -12.98
C ASP A 117 -27.17 -6.08 -14.20
N LEU A 118 -25.89 -5.72 -14.15
CA LEU A 118 -24.90 -6.12 -15.16
C LEU A 118 -24.77 -7.65 -15.22
N ALA A 119 -24.82 -8.34 -14.08
CA ALA A 119 -24.78 -9.80 -14.06
C ALA A 119 -26.00 -10.43 -14.74
N LYS A 120 -27.21 -9.90 -14.51
CA LYS A 120 -28.43 -10.35 -15.21
C LYS A 120 -28.33 -10.12 -16.73
N GLN A 121 -27.72 -9.02 -17.14
CA GLN A 121 -27.48 -8.74 -18.55
C GLN A 121 -26.44 -9.71 -19.14
N ALA A 122 -25.34 -9.97 -18.42
CA ALA A 122 -24.28 -10.88 -18.84
C ALA A 122 -24.77 -12.31 -19.06
N VAL A 123 -25.60 -12.83 -18.15
CA VAL A 123 -26.20 -14.18 -18.31
C VAL A 123 -27.13 -14.24 -19.53
N THR A 124 -27.91 -13.18 -19.78
CA THR A 124 -28.82 -13.09 -20.94
C THR A 124 -28.04 -12.99 -22.26
N ALA A 125 -26.96 -12.21 -22.27
CA ALA A 125 -26.10 -12.05 -23.44
C ALA A 125 -25.18 -13.25 -23.67
N GLY A 126 -24.96 -14.09 -22.66
CA GLY A 126 -24.02 -15.21 -22.70
C GLY A 126 -22.56 -14.77 -22.80
N GLY A 127 -22.19 -13.63 -22.21
CA GLY A 127 -20.86 -13.04 -22.40
C GLY A 127 -20.53 -11.91 -21.45
N LEU A 128 -19.54 -11.11 -21.84
CA LEU A 128 -19.06 -9.94 -21.08
C LEU A 128 -19.99 -8.74 -21.28
N VAL A 129 -20.38 -8.09 -20.19
CA VAL A 129 -21.05 -6.79 -20.19
C VAL A 129 -20.23 -5.82 -19.34
N ALA A 130 -19.97 -4.63 -19.89
CA ALA A 130 -19.27 -3.56 -19.20
C ALA A 130 -20.26 -2.50 -18.70
N GLY A 131 -19.99 -1.98 -17.50
CA GLY A 131 -20.66 -0.80 -16.97
C GLY A 131 -20.18 0.49 -17.66
N ASP A 132 -20.89 1.58 -17.39
CA ASP A 132 -20.56 2.93 -17.86
C ASP A 132 -19.51 3.64 -16.98
N ASP A 133 -19.17 3.06 -15.83
CA ASP A 133 -18.22 3.59 -14.86
C ASP A 133 -16.75 3.40 -15.25
N GLY A 134 -16.47 2.56 -16.24
CA GLY A 134 -15.12 2.18 -16.68
C GLY A 134 -14.39 1.20 -15.74
N PHE A 135 -15.06 0.71 -14.70
CA PHE A 135 -14.48 -0.20 -13.69
C PHE A 135 -15.26 -1.51 -13.56
N ALA A 136 -16.59 -1.45 -13.61
CA ALA A 136 -17.46 -2.60 -13.47
C ALA A 136 -17.54 -3.39 -14.77
N THR A 137 -17.22 -4.68 -14.71
CA THR A 137 -17.47 -5.62 -15.81
C THR A 137 -17.96 -6.93 -15.24
N VAL A 138 -18.95 -7.55 -15.88
CA VAL A 138 -19.42 -8.87 -15.50
C VAL A 138 -19.36 -9.82 -16.70
N GLN A 139 -18.73 -10.97 -16.50
CA GLN A 139 -18.65 -12.04 -17.50
C GLN A 139 -19.43 -13.24 -17.01
N ALA A 140 -20.36 -13.74 -17.84
CA ALA A 140 -21.04 -15.01 -17.62
C ALA A 140 -20.44 -16.08 -18.53
N ILE A 141 -20.08 -17.24 -17.97
CA ILE A 141 -19.43 -18.35 -18.68
C ILE A 141 -20.18 -19.64 -18.33
N PRO A 142 -20.57 -20.50 -19.29
CA PRO A 142 -21.10 -21.82 -18.96
C PRO A 142 -20.14 -22.58 -18.04
N SER A 143 -20.66 -23.19 -16.97
CA SER A 143 -19.84 -23.90 -15.99
C SER A 143 -20.59 -25.08 -15.37
N GLU A 144 -19.90 -26.20 -15.22
CA GLU A 144 -20.41 -27.36 -14.47
C GLU A 144 -20.43 -27.11 -12.95
N THR A 145 -19.69 -26.10 -12.49
CA THR A 145 -19.69 -25.62 -11.10
C THR A 145 -20.10 -24.15 -11.08
N PRO A 146 -21.40 -23.84 -11.14
CA PRO A 146 -21.90 -22.48 -11.08
C PRO A 146 -21.51 -21.79 -9.77
N GLY A 147 -21.20 -20.50 -9.85
CA GLY A 147 -20.82 -19.67 -8.72
C GLY A 147 -20.30 -18.31 -9.17
N ALA A 148 -20.07 -17.42 -8.21
CA ALA A 148 -19.57 -16.07 -8.46
C ALA A 148 -18.14 -15.90 -7.94
N ALA A 149 -17.28 -15.31 -8.79
CA ALA A 149 -15.95 -14.85 -8.43
C ALA A 149 -15.93 -13.31 -8.45
N LEU A 150 -15.56 -12.72 -7.31
CA LEU A 150 -15.44 -11.29 -7.14
C LEU A 150 -13.99 -10.83 -7.38
N THR A 151 -13.80 -9.92 -8.32
CA THR A 151 -12.48 -9.40 -8.73
C THR A 151 -12.40 -7.88 -8.46
N PRO A 152 -12.03 -7.44 -7.25
CA PRO A 152 -11.97 -6.02 -6.93
C PRO A 152 -10.86 -5.30 -7.70
N PHE A 153 -11.22 -4.25 -8.45
CA PHE A 153 -10.31 -3.22 -8.92
C PHE A 153 -9.96 -2.30 -7.76
N THR A 154 -8.78 -2.45 -7.18
CA THR A 154 -8.40 -1.72 -5.96
C THR A 154 -7.82 -0.33 -6.23
N ASP A 155 -8.25 0.32 -7.31
CA ASP A 155 -7.94 1.73 -7.57
C ASP A 155 -8.82 2.62 -6.67
N THR A 156 -8.41 2.80 -5.42
CA THR A 156 -9.12 3.65 -4.45
C THR A 156 -9.04 5.14 -4.77
N THR A 157 -8.50 5.53 -5.93
CA THR A 157 -8.36 6.94 -6.34
C THR A 157 -9.30 7.32 -7.48
N GLY A 158 -9.92 6.34 -8.15
CA GLY A 158 -10.67 6.56 -9.39
C GLY A 158 -9.78 7.09 -10.52
N ASN A 159 -8.46 6.86 -10.41
CA ASN A 159 -7.45 7.23 -11.37
C ASN A 159 -6.57 6.00 -11.65
N PRO A 160 -6.57 5.48 -12.90
CA PRO A 160 -5.85 4.25 -13.23
C PRO A 160 -4.33 4.40 -13.12
N LEU A 161 -3.81 5.62 -12.95
CA LEU A 161 -2.38 5.87 -12.75
C LEU A 161 -1.89 5.26 -11.44
N VAL A 162 -0.98 4.30 -11.53
CA VAL A 162 -0.32 3.65 -10.38
C VAL A 162 0.32 4.66 -9.43
N SER A 163 0.86 5.77 -9.94
CA SER A 163 1.43 6.85 -9.12
C SER A 163 0.39 7.55 -8.24
N ALA A 164 -0.85 7.69 -8.70
CA ALA A 164 -1.94 8.25 -7.91
C ALA A 164 -2.30 7.32 -6.74
N GLN A 165 -2.34 6.01 -6.99
CA GLN A 165 -2.59 5.00 -5.95
C GLN A 165 -1.46 4.97 -4.90
N VAL A 166 -0.20 5.02 -5.33
CA VAL A 166 0.94 5.14 -4.40
C VAL A 166 0.83 6.43 -3.60
N THR A 167 0.51 7.55 -4.23
CA THR A 167 0.35 8.85 -3.55
C THR A 167 -0.74 8.77 -2.48
N ALA A 168 -1.91 8.20 -2.80
CA ALA A 168 -3.01 8.06 -1.85
C ALA A 168 -2.66 7.16 -0.65
N GLY A 169 -1.88 6.10 -0.87
CA GLY A 169 -1.43 5.20 0.20
C GLY A 169 -0.28 5.75 1.03
N LEU A 170 0.60 6.56 0.45
CA LEU A 170 1.86 6.99 1.07
C LEU A 170 1.79 8.39 1.68
N ARG A 171 1.08 9.34 1.06
CA ARG A 171 1.26 10.77 1.34
C ARG A 171 0.99 11.14 2.79
N GLU A 172 -0.20 10.85 3.30
CA GLU A 172 -0.55 11.22 4.69
C GLU A 172 0.31 10.47 5.72
N PRO A 173 0.51 9.13 5.63
CA PRO A 173 1.43 8.43 6.53
C PRO A 173 2.86 8.99 6.51
N LEU A 174 3.37 9.33 5.33
CA LEU A 174 4.70 9.90 5.17
C LEU A 174 4.80 11.29 5.81
N LEU A 175 3.85 12.18 5.52
CA LEU A 175 3.83 13.52 6.12
C LEU A 175 3.75 13.46 7.65
N LYS A 176 2.94 12.55 8.21
CA LYS A 176 2.86 12.33 9.65
C LYS A 176 4.19 11.89 10.26
N LYS A 177 4.94 11.02 9.58
CA LYS A 177 6.28 10.57 10.02
C LYS A 177 7.30 11.71 9.96
N LEU A 178 7.29 12.48 8.87
CA LEU A 178 8.16 13.64 8.70
C LEU A 178 7.90 14.71 9.76
N ASP A 179 6.65 15.14 9.94
CA ASP A 179 6.32 16.23 10.87
C ASP A 179 6.32 15.80 12.35
N GLY A 180 6.22 14.50 12.61
CA GLY A 180 6.23 13.93 13.95
C GLY A 180 7.57 13.34 14.34
N GLN A 181 7.72 12.04 14.10
CA GLN A 181 8.82 11.21 14.60
C GLN A 181 10.19 11.73 14.13
N LEU A 182 10.33 11.98 12.83
CA LEU A 182 11.63 12.32 12.22
C LEU A 182 12.04 13.77 12.51
N ARG A 183 11.11 14.73 12.50
CA ARG A 183 11.41 16.12 12.89
C ARG A 183 11.96 16.21 14.31
N LYS A 184 11.33 15.52 15.27
CA LYS A 184 11.81 15.49 16.67
C LYS A 184 13.20 14.90 16.79
N ALA A 185 13.49 13.84 16.05
CA ALA A 185 14.83 13.24 16.03
C ALA A 185 15.87 14.18 15.43
N GLN A 186 15.54 14.86 14.33
CA GLN A 186 16.42 15.86 13.74
C GLN A 186 16.69 17.03 14.70
N GLU A 187 15.66 17.56 15.36
CA GLU A 187 15.78 18.64 16.36
C GLU A 187 16.65 18.22 17.56
N ALA A 188 16.68 16.92 17.88
CA ALA A 188 17.55 16.34 18.89
C ALA A 188 18.98 16.06 18.40
N GLY A 189 19.31 16.41 17.15
CA GLY A 189 20.66 16.33 16.57
C GLY A 189 21.00 15.00 15.88
N TYR A 190 20.03 14.11 15.70
CA TYR A 190 20.25 12.84 14.99
C TYR A 190 20.21 13.05 13.48
N ARG A 191 20.99 12.26 12.74
CA ARG A 191 20.71 12.06 11.31
C ARG A 191 19.42 11.27 11.16
N THR A 192 18.67 11.50 10.09
CA THR A 192 17.35 10.89 9.91
C THR A 192 17.25 10.08 8.64
N ALA A 193 16.71 8.87 8.74
CA ALA A 193 16.45 8.01 7.60
C ALA A 193 15.02 7.46 7.61
N LEU A 194 14.46 7.30 6.43
CA LEU A 194 13.15 6.69 6.23
C LEU A 194 13.35 5.37 5.47
N LEU A 195 12.87 4.28 6.05
CA LEU A 195 12.82 2.97 5.40
C LEU A 195 11.41 2.70 4.88
N LEU A 196 11.20 2.90 3.59
CA LEU A 196 9.99 2.52 2.89
C LEU A 196 9.97 1.02 2.62
N ASP A 197 8.88 0.35 2.94
CA ASP A 197 8.77 -1.10 2.78
C ASP A 197 7.60 -1.48 1.89
N GLN A 198 7.87 -2.18 0.78
CA GLN A 198 6.85 -2.74 -0.12
C GLN A 198 6.54 -4.21 0.19
N VAL A 199 7.29 -4.87 1.08
CA VAL A 199 7.08 -6.27 1.41
C VAL A 199 5.83 -6.37 2.29
N PRO A 200 4.80 -7.14 1.89
CA PRO A 200 3.59 -7.26 2.68
C PRO A 200 3.87 -7.94 4.02
N ARG A 201 3.22 -7.44 5.08
CA ARG A 201 3.22 -8.09 6.39
C ARG A 201 2.54 -9.47 6.28
N PRO A 202 3.14 -10.57 6.78
CA PRO A 202 2.48 -11.86 6.82
C PRO A 202 1.13 -11.78 7.55
N GLY A 203 0.08 -12.30 6.92
CA GLY A 203 -1.28 -12.31 7.49
C GLY A 203 -2.02 -10.96 7.49
N ALA A 204 -1.42 -9.88 7.00
CA ALA A 204 -2.12 -8.60 6.87
C ALA A 204 -3.09 -8.62 5.68
N GLN A 205 -4.35 -8.23 5.93
CA GLN A 205 -5.38 -8.10 4.88
C GLN A 205 -5.14 -6.88 3.97
N SER A 206 -4.50 -5.84 4.49
CA SER A 206 -4.03 -4.71 3.69
C SER A 206 -2.74 -5.09 2.98
N HIS A 207 -2.87 -5.65 1.78
CA HIS A 207 -1.73 -5.86 0.89
C HIS A 207 -1.02 -4.52 0.63
N THR A 208 0.30 -4.58 0.44
CA THR A 208 1.07 -3.43 -0.04
C THR A 208 0.61 -3.05 -1.45
N VAL A 209 1.00 -1.86 -1.94
CA VAL A 209 0.71 -1.47 -3.34
C VAL A 209 1.51 -2.39 -4.28
N TRP A 210 0.95 -3.56 -4.56
CA TRP A 210 1.66 -4.75 -5.08
C TRP A 210 2.16 -4.62 -6.53
N MET A 211 1.74 -3.58 -7.26
CA MET A 211 2.13 -3.37 -8.66
C MET A 211 2.88 -2.07 -8.93
N ALA A 212 3.19 -1.28 -7.89
CA ALA A 212 4.02 -0.11 -8.10
C ALA A 212 5.48 -0.54 -8.26
N SER A 213 6.05 -0.29 -9.44
CA SER A 213 7.48 -0.47 -9.64
C SER A 213 8.25 0.38 -8.62
N PRO A 214 9.43 -0.07 -8.16
CA PRO A 214 10.27 0.69 -7.24
C PRO A 214 10.55 2.11 -7.75
N THR A 215 10.67 2.30 -9.07
CA THR A 215 10.82 3.60 -9.72
C THR A 215 9.60 4.51 -9.52
N VAL A 216 8.37 3.99 -9.66
CA VAL A 216 7.16 4.77 -9.42
C VAL A 216 7.06 5.17 -7.94
N VAL A 217 7.36 4.25 -7.03
CA VAL A 217 7.39 4.55 -5.60
C VAL A 217 8.42 5.63 -5.30
N ALA A 218 9.65 5.47 -5.77
CA ALA A 218 10.71 6.45 -5.56
C ALA A 218 10.35 7.83 -6.13
N GLY A 219 9.75 7.90 -7.32
CA GLY A 219 9.30 9.15 -7.93
C GLY A 219 8.20 9.85 -7.12
N VAL A 220 7.19 9.10 -6.66
CA VAL A 220 6.12 9.64 -5.81
C VAL A 220 6.67 10.10 -4.47
N THR A 221 7.53 9.31 -3.83
CA THR A 221 8.21 9.68 -2.58
C THR A 221 9.01 10.97 -2.76
N ALA A 222 9.85 11.06 -3.80
CA ALA A 222 10.66 12.23 -4.06
C ALA A 222 9.80 13.49 -4.26
N SER A 223 8.67 13.37 -4.98
CA SER A 223 7.72 14.48 -5.15
C SER A 223 7.11 14.93 -3.82
N ILE A 224 6.67 13.99 -2.96
CA ILE A 224 6.11 14.34 -1.64
C ILE A 224 7.18 14.99 -0.74
N LEU A 225 8.39 14.45 -0.73
CA LEU A 225 9.51 14.98 0.07
C LEU A 225 9.93 16.38 -0.39
N GLN A 226 9.97 16.62 -1.71
CA GLN A 226 10.28 17.93 -2.25
C GLN A 226 9.24 18.97 -1.81
N GLU A 227 7.95 18.66 -1.99
CA GLU A 227 6.87 19.56 -1.59
C GLU A 227 6.89 19.85 -0.08
N HIS A 228 7.16 18.82 0.73
CA HIS A 228 7.30 18.97 2.17
C HIS A 228 8.50 19.86 2.54
N ARG A 229 9.65 19.66 1.90
CA ARG A 229 10.87 20.45 2.12
C ARG A 229 10.68 21.93 1.80
N GLU A 230 10.00 22.23 0.69
CA GLU A 230 9.69 23.60 0.28
C GLU A 230 8.80 24.32 1.30
N LYS A 231 7.90 23.60 1.97
CA LYS A 231 6.94 24.16 2.94
C LYS A 231 7.47 24.21 4.37
N ASN A 232 8.18 23.17 4.81
CA ASN A 232 8.46 22.91 6.22
C ASN A 232 9.94 22.73 6.54
N GLY A 233 10.83 22.93 5.56
CA GLY A 233 12.27 22.74 5.70
C GLY A 233 12.73 21.29 5.57
N HIS A 234 14.04 21.10 5.56
CA HIS A 234 14.67 19.79 5.46
C HIS A 234 14.51 19.01 6.76
N VAL A 235 13.99 17.77 6.72
CA VAL A 235 13.85 16.87 7.88
C VAL A 235 14.57 15.54 7.71
N LEU A 236 14.83 15.12 6.46
CA LEU A 236 15.25 13.77 6.12
C LEU A 236 16.57 13.76 5.34
N ASP A 237 17.59 13.10 5.88
CA ASP A 237 18.88 12.93 5.21
C ASP A 237 18.86 11.83 4.16
N GLN A 238 18.17 10.72 4.44
CA GLN A 238 18.22 9.50 3.62
C GLN A 238 16.87 8.83 3.46
N VAL A 239 16.61 8.29 2.26
CA VAL A 239 15.44 7.44 1.97
C VAL A 239 15.92 6.11 1.43
N TRP A 240 15.40 5.03 2.01
CA TRP A 240 15.65 3.67 1.60
C TRP A 240 14.33 3.00 1.22
N LEU A 241 14.36 2.16 0.19
CA LEU A 241 13.23 1.40 -0.28
C LEU A 241 13.57 -0.08 -0.27
N ARG A 242 12.83 -0.87 0.50
CA ARG A 242 12.78 -2.32 0.44
C ARG A 242 11.71 -2.74 -0.57
N PRO A 243 12.10 -3.17 -1.78
CA PRO A 243 11.13 -3.47 -2.83
C PRO A 243 10.46 -4.83 -2.59
N GLY A 244 9.20 -4.98 -3.01
CA GLY A 244 8.45 -6.24 -2.91
C GLY A 244 8.66 -7.18 -4.10
N LEU A 245 9.32 -6.68 -5.15
CA LEU A 245 9.67 -7.38 -6.39
C LEU A 245 11.12 -7.06 -6.76
N LEU A 246 11.76 -7.88 -7.60
CA LEU A 246 13.08 -7.57 -8.14
C LEU A 246 13.09 -6.17 -8.77
N ALA A 247 13.86 -5.26 -8.17
CA ALA A 247 14.00 -3.89 -8.64
C ALA A 247 15.07 -3.79 -9.72
N SER A 248 14.83 -2.96 -10.74
CA SER A 248 15.93 -2.51 -11.60
C SER A 248 16.89 -1.66 -10.75
N PRO A 249 18.22 -1.82 -10.88
CA PRO A 249 19.21 -1.01 -10.16
C PRO A 249 19.14 0.49 -10.54
N LEU A 250 18.38 0.84 -11.58
CA LEU A 250 18.13 2.20 -12.02
C LEU A 250 16.95 2.81 -11.24
N VAL A 251 17.22 3.31 -10.03
CA VAL A 251 16.24 4.09 -9.24
C VAL A 251 16.65 5.55 -9.18
N ALA A 252 15.66 6.41 -8.96
CA ALA A 252 15.82 7.86 -8.85
C ALA A 252 16.92 8.23 -7.84
N PRO A 253 17.69 9.31 -8.09
CA PRO A 253 18.90 9.65 -7.32
C PRO A 253 18.69 9.94 -5.83
N ALA A 254 17.43 10.10 -5.37
CA ALA A 254 17.08 10.45 -4.00
C ALA A 254 16.59 9.27 -3.15
N VAL A 255 16.47 8.05 -3.71
CA VAL A 255 15.99 6.87 -2.99
C VAL A 255 16.95 5.71 -3.22
N HIS A 256 17.57 5.24 -2.15
CA HIS A 256 18.43 4.07 -2.18
C HIS A 256 17.60 2.79 -2.14
N LEU A 257 17.94 1.83 -3.00
CA LEU A 257 17.36 0.50 -2.93
C LEU A 257 18.02 -0.35 -1.85
N LEU A 258 17.22 -1.18 -1.19
CA LEU A 258 17.68 -2.30 -0.39
C LEU A 258 17.69 -3.53 -1.30
N ILE A 259 18.88 -4.03 -1.63
CA ILE A 259 19.10 -5.14 -2.57
C ILE A 259 19.46 -6.38 -1.74
N ALA A 260 18.49 -6.85 -0.94
CA ALA A 260 18.63 -8.08 -0.18
C ALA A 260 17.96 -9.26 -0.89
#